data_AF-A0A1C6RFX5-F1
#
_entry.id   AF-A0A1C6RFX5-F1
#
_cell.length_a   1.000
_cell.length_b   1.000
_cell.length_c   1.000
_cell.angle_alpha   90.00
_cell.angle_beta   90.00
_cell.angle_gamma   90.00
#
_symmetry.space_group_name_H-M   'P 1'
#
loop_
_entity.id
_entity.type
_entity.pdbx_description
1 polymer ?
#
loop_
_entity_poly.entity_id
_entity_poly.type
_entity_poly.pdbx_seq_one_letter_code
_entity_poly.pdbx_strand_id
1 'polypeptide(L)'
;MSSLKERLEAVMAAPLATLVAPDHQERPPLSAVQLWNLPESDLDALTLWGLPTDMLMSPKVQLEVEPLLMPKVASEREGRLISPEQRLYDLGRWGSDDLTPKLGAIAGDGRVMAISDAPTTDAKLRGFLKEYYRGIYIPSVQFISSSVAQFIEVAWRWRAASAILRELSLQEPDCTRRPIEEFDAYVARRTACERLIISGIEAIDPAVNADAPDSLWGKVIHLRGY
;
A
#
# COMPACT_ATOMS: atom_id res chain seq x y z
N MET A 1 -15.40 3.07 26.61
CA MET A 1 -14.68 2.51 25.45
C MET A 1 -14.35 3.67 24.53
N SER A 2 -13.10 3.81 24.07
CA SER A 2 -12.71 4.87 23.12
C SER A 2 -13.46 4.71 21.80
N SER A 3 -13.80 5.82 21.15
CA SER A 3 -14.45 5.79 19.84
C SER A 3 -13.53 5.19 18.77
N LEU A 4 -14.09 4.68 17.67
CA LEU A 4 -13.31 4.18 16.53
C LEU A 4 -12.35 5.27 16.00
N LYS A 5 -12.83 6.52 15.98
CA LYS A 5 -12.07 7.68 15.55
C LYS A 5 -10.82 7.90 16.43
N GLU A 6 -11.00 7.94 17.75
CA GLU A 6 -9.91 8.10 18.73
C GLU A 6 -8.87 6.98 18.61
N ARG A 7 -9.34 5.74 18.36
CA ARG A 7 -8.44 4.59 18.16
C ARG A 7 -7.61 4.72 16.89
N LEU A 8 -8.21 5.18 15.79
CA LEU A 8 -7.48 5.42 14.54
C LEU A 8 -6.47 6.56 14.71
N GLU A 9 -6.87 7.67 15.34
CA GLU A 9 -5.95 8.77 15.66
C GLU A 9 -4.78 8.30 16.53
N ALA A 10 -5.06 7.47 17.54
CA ALA A 10 -4.02 6.86 18.37
C ALA A 10 -3.07 5.98 17.55
N VAL A 11 -3.57 5.14 16.64
CA VAL A 11 -2.72 4.33 15.75
C VAL A 11 -1.87 5.20 14.83
N MET A 12 -2.41 6.28 14.26
CA MET A 12 -1.64 7.16 13.37
C MET A 12 -0.59 7.99 14.11
N ALA A 13 -0.76 8.24 15.41
CA ALA A 13 0.19 9.01 16.22
C ALA A 13 1.14 8.16 17.08
N ALA A 14 0.86 6.87 17.27
CA ALA A 14 1.64 6.03 18.16
C ALA A 14 3.09 5.85 17.67
N PRO A 15 4.06 5.65 18.58
CA PRO A 15 5.41 5.21 18.21
C PRO A 15 5.35 3.89 17.46
N LEU A 16 6.06 3.77 16.33
CA LEU A 16 6.01 2.58 15.46
C LEU A 16 6.30 1.29 16.21
N ALA A 17 7.25 1.30 17.17
CA ALA A 17 7.60 0.17 18.03
C ALA A 17 6.39 -0.47 18.76
N THR A 18 5.33 0.30 19.01
CA THR A 18 4.11 -0.17 19.69
C THR A 18 3.10 -0.82 18.74
N LEU A 19 3.26 -0.60 17.43
CA LEU A 19 2.36 -1.10 16.38
C LEU A 19 2.93 -2.36 15.70
N VAL A 20 4.25 -2.52 15.72
CA VAL A 20 4.92 -3.70 15.17
C VAL A 20 4.51 -4.94 15.96
N ALA A 21 3.94 -5.91 15.25
CA ALA A 21 3.55 -7.19 15.82
C ALA A 21 4.62 -8.24 15.44
N PRO A 22 5.43 -8.73 16.39
CA PRO A 22 6.56 -9.63 16.08
C PRO A 22 6.17 -10.89 15.31
N ASP A 23 5.00 -11.45 15.59
CA ASP A 23 4.49 -12.65 14.91
C ASP A 23 4.09 -12.42 13.44
N HIS A 24 4.00 -11.15 13.03
CA HIS A 24 3.66 -10.72 11.67
C HIS A 24 4.81 -9.95 11.03
N GLN A 25 6.01 -10.07 11.56
CA GLN A 25 7.16 -9.28 11.12
C GLN A 25 8.06 -10.12 10.20
N GLU A 26 8.08 -9.83 8.91
CA GLU A 26 9.11 -10.37 8.02
C GLU A 26 10.31 -9.43 8.00
N ARG A 27 11.46 -9.92 8.46
CA ARG A 27 12.73 -9.21 8.37
C ARG A 27 13.65 -9.93 7.41
N PRO A 28 14.16 -9.26 6.37
CA PRO A 28 15.21 -9.85 5.57
C PRO A 28 16.48 -10.02 6.41
N PRO A 29 17.31 -11.03 6.13
CA PRO A 29 18.62 -11.17 6.76
C PRO A 29 19.45 -9.90 6.54
N LEU A 30 20.06 -9.39 7.59
CA LEU A 30 20.91 -8.19 7.53
C LEU A 30 21.99 -8.31 6.44
N SER A 31 22.60 -9.48 6.32
CA SER A 31 23.61 -9.77 5.30
C SER A 31 23.10 -9.66 3.86
N ALA A 32 21.80 -9.84 3.62
CA ALA A 32 21.21 -9.70 2.30
C ALA A 32 21.00 -8.22 1.94
N VAL A 33 20.41 -7.45 2.87
CA VAL A 33 20.07 -6.04 2.60
C VAL A 33 21.25 -5.08 2.76
N GLN A 34 22.28 -5.41 3.56
CA GLN A 34 23.47 -4.54 3.69
C GLN A 34 24.22 -4.33 2.38
N LEU A 35 24.08 -5.26 1.43
CA LEU A 35 24.69 -5.16 0.12
C LEU A 35 23.79 -4.42 -0.88
N TRP A 36 22.57 -4.07 -0.46
CA TRP A 36 21.69 -3.24 -1.27
C TRP A 36 22.17 -1.80 -1.22
N ASN A 37 22.20 -1.17 -2.38
CA ASN A 37 22.45 0.25 -2.48
C ASN A 37 21.20 1.03 -2.04
N LEU A 38 20.89 1.07 -0.75
CA LEU A 38 19.78 1.85 -0.19
C LEU A 38 20.30 2.88 0.81
N PRO A 39 19.54 3.97 1.06
CA PRO A 39 19.83 4.90 2.15
C PRO A 39 19.94 4.19 3.50
N GLU A 40 20.79 4.68 4.40
CA GLU A 40 21.02 4.07 5.73
C GLU A 40 19.71 3.96 6.54
N SER A 41 18.87 5.00 6.53
CA SER A 41 17.57 4.98 7.20
C SER A 41 16.63 3.87 6.69
N ASP A 42 16.71 3.55 5.40
CA ASP A 42 15.89 2.53 4.75
C ASP A 42 16.37 1.13 5.14
N LEU A 43 17.69 0.94 5.20
CA LEU A 43 18.30 -0.30 5.70
C LEU A 43 17.98 -0.52 7.18
N ASP A 44 18.09 0.51 8.00
CA ASP A 44 17.75 0.45 9.42
C ASP A 44 16.28 0.11 9.62
N ALA A 45 15.37 0.74 8.87
CA ALA A 45 13.95 0.43 8.96
C ALA A 45 13.64 -1.01 8.53
N LEU A 46 14.22 -1.50 7.42
CA LEU A 46 14.04 -2.88 6.95
C LEU A 46 14.52 -3.91 7.98
N THR A 47 15.65 -3.63 8.62
CA THR A 47 16.30 -4.58 9.53
C THR A 47 15.67 -4.56 10.93
N LEU A 48 15.27 -3.37 11.40
CA LEU A 48 14.66 -3.19 12.71
C LEU A 48 13.18 -3.55 12.71
N TRP A 49 12.42 -2.99 11.76
CA TRP A 49 10.96 -3.08 11.73
C TRP A 49 10.45 -4.10 10.72
N GLY A 50 11.17 -4.38 9.64
CA GLY A 50 10.71 -5.30 8.60
C GLY A 50 9.37 -4.89 8.00
N LEU A 51 8.76 -5.80 7.25
CA LEU A 51 7.46 -5.60 6.62
C LEU A 51 6.39 -6.46 7.30
N PRO A 52 5.15 -5.96 7.42
CA PRO A 52 4.05 -6.78 7.94
C PRO A 52 3.74 -7.95 7.00
N THR A 53 3.48 -9.11 7.56
CA THR A 53 2.97 -10.32 6.87
C THR A 53 1.52 -10.56 7.25
N ASP A 54 0.61 -10.33 6.30
CA ASP A 54 -0.81 -10.65 6.46
C ASP A 54 -1.52 -10.73 5.09
N MET A 55 -2.85 -10.74 5.07
CA MET A 55 -3.59 -10.81 3.80
C MET A 55 -3.42 -9.56 2.93
N LEU A 56 -3.00 -8.42 3.51
CA LEU A 56 -2.83 -7.15 2.81
C LEU A 56 -1.43 -7.01 2.22
N MET A 57 -0.44 -7.73 2.76
CA MET A 57 0.92 -7.69 2.27
C MET A 57 1.60 -9.05 2.40
N SER A 58 2.18 -9.50 1.30
CA SER A 58 2.99 -10.72 1.22
C SER A 58 4.45 -10.34 0.95
N PRO A 59 5.23 -9.98 1.98
CA PRO A 59 6.66 -9.74 1.84
C PRO A 59 7.32 -10.97 1.22
N LYS A 60 8.16 -10.73 0.22
CA LYS A 60 9.01 -11.75 -0.40
C LYS A 60 10.30 -11.06 -0.79
N VAL A 61 11.03 -10.66 0.26
CA VAL A 61 12.22 -9.84 0.10
C VAL A 61 13.26 -10.64 -0.68
N GLN A 62 13.78 -10.02 -1.74
CA GLN A 62 14.87 -10.57 -2.54
C GLN A 62 16.09 -10.85 -1.63
N LEU A 63 16.85 -11.91 -1.93
CA LEU A 63 18.06 -12.25 -1.16
C LEU A 63 19.35 -11.97 -1.94
N GLU A 64 19.21 -11.78 -3.25
CA GLU A 64 20.28 -11.45 -4.17
C GLU A 64 20.76 -10.00 -4.00
N VAL A 65 22.04 -9.78 -4.26
CA VAL A 65 22.71 -8.46 -4.15
C VAL A 65 22.31 -7.53 -5.28
N GLU A 66 22.09 -8.08 -6.46
CA GLU A 66 21.75 -7.31 -7.66
C GLU A 66 20.24 -7.11 -7.76
N PRO A 67 19.73 -5.89 -7.98
CA PRO A 67 18.30 -5.63 -8.08
C PRO A 67 17.69 -6.32 -9.32
N LEU A 68 16.69 -7.18 -9.10
CA LEU A 68 16.13 -8.04 -10.16
C LEU A 68 14.88 -7.47 -10.84
N LEU A 69 14.15 -6.57 -10.18
CA LEU A 69 12.93 -6.02 -10.75
C LEU A 69 13.26 -4.92 -11.77
N MET A 70 12.70 -5.07 -12.97
CA MET A 70 12.77 -4.10 -14.05
C MET A 70 11.41 -3.46 -14.28
N PRO A 71 11.30 -2.12 -14.25
CA PRO A 71 10.05 -1.45 -14.50
C PRO A 71 9.70 -1.56 -15.99
N LYS A 72 8.44 -1.89 -16.27
CA LYS A 72 7.90 -1.89 -17.64
C LYS A 72 7.19 -0.56 -17.87
N VAL A 73 7.94 0.42 -18.36
CA VAL A 73 7.41 1.76 -18.66
C VAL A 73 6.61 1.69 -19.97
N ALA A 74 5.29 1.83 -19.91
CA ALA A 74 4.40 1.68 -21.07
C ALA A 74 3.90 3.03 -21.62
N SER A 75 4.17 4.14 -20.93
CA SER A 75 3.72 5.48 -21.31
C SER A 75 4.68 6.58 -20.82
N GLU A 76 4.61 7.78 -21.41
CA GLU A 76 5.35 8.94 -20.93
C GLU A 76 5.02 9.29 -19.47
N ARG A 77 3.77 9.04 -19.05
CA ARG A 77 3.33 9.28 -17.68
C ARG A 77 4.14 8.45 -16.69
N GLU A 78 4.34 7.17 -16.98
CA GLU A 78 5.17 6.27 -16.17
C GLU A 78 6.66 6.64 -16.29
N GLY A 79 7.11 7.08 -17.46
CA GLY A 79 8.49 7.54 -17.69
C GLY A 79 8.88 8.77 -16.86
N ARG A 80 7.91 9.56 -16.38
CA ARG A 80 8.15 10.65 -15.42
C ARG A 80 8.41 10.15 -14.00
N LEU A 81 7.95 8.94 -13.67
CA LEU A 81 8.10 8.35 -12.34
C LEU A 81 9.41 7.57 -12.22
N ILE A 82 9.76 6.83 -13.27
CA ILE A 82 10.90 5.91 -13.30
C ILE A 82 11.48 5.75 -14.70
N SER A 83 12.80 5.58 -14.79
CA SER A 83 13.46 5.22 -16.05
C SER A 83 13.45 3.69 -16.25
N PRO A 84 13.33 3.20 -17.50
CA PRO A 84 13.36 1.75 -17.79
C PRO A 84 14.71 1.08 -17.46
N GLU A 85 15.78 1.86 -17.33
CA GLU A 85 17.11 1.39 -16.93
C GLU A 85 17.24 1.23 -15.41
N GLN A 86 16.35 1.84 -14.63
CA GLN A 86 16.36 1.67 -13.18
C GLN A 86 16.08 0.21 -12.81
N ARG A 87 16.67 -0.23 -11.70
CA ARG A 87 16.52 -1.57 -11.17
C ARG A 87 16.06 -1.47 -9.73
N LEU A 88 15.17 -2.37 -9.34
CA LEU A 88 14.56 -2.36 -8.01
C LEU A 88 14.80 -3.69 -7.30
N TYR A 89 14.98 -3.61 -6.00
CA TYR A 89 14.99 -4.75 -5.09
C TYR A 89 13.55 -5.19 -4.81
N ASP A 90 13.23 -6.47 -5.01
CA ASP A 90 11.89 -7.01 -4.73
C ASP A 90 11.62 -7.01 -3.22
N LEU A 91 10.59 -6.28 -2.78
CA LEU A 91 10.12 -6.24 -1.40
C LEU A 91 8.96 -7.24 -1.17
N GLY A 92 8.41 -7.82 -2.24
CA GLY A 92 7.25 -8.69 -2.19
C GLY A 92 6.06 -8.12 -2.96
N ARG A 93 4.85 -8.39 -2.46
CA ARG A 93 3.60 -8.02 -3.12
C ARG A 93 2.64 -7.33 -2.17
N TRP A 94 1.84 -6.44 -2.74
CA TRP A 94 0.66 -5.94 -2.08
C TRP A 94 -0.50 -6.93 -2.25
N GLY A 95 -1.04 -7.51 -1.19
CA GLY A 95 -2.08 -8.55 -1.26
C GLY A 95 -1.51 -9.97 -1.46
N SER A 96 -2.40 -10.94 -1.65
CA SER A 96 -2.06 -12.38 -1.74
C SER A 96 -2.14 -12.98 -3.14
N ASP A 97 -2.60 -12.23 -4.14
CA ASP A 97 -2.75 -12.70 -5.53
C ASP A 97 -1.52 -12.38 -6.38
N ASP A 98 -1.10 -13.30 -7.24
CA ASP A 98 -0.02 -13.08 -8.21
C ASP A 98 -0.33 -11.97 -9.23
N LEU A 99 -1.62 -11.64 -9.40
CA LEU A 99 -2.10 -10.52 -10.21
C LEU A 99 -1.90 -9.15 -9.56
N THR A 100 -1.54 -9.11 -8.28
CA THR A 100 -1.22 -7.85 -7.60
C THR A 100 0.16 -7.33 -8.00
N PRO A 101 0.36 -6.00 -7.99
CA PRO A 101 1.66 -5.44 -8.30
C PRO A 101 2.71 -5.90 -7.28
N LYS A 102 3.91 -6.16 -7.79
CA LYS A 102 5.10 -6.32 -6.95
C LYS A 102 5.52 -4.96 -6.41
N LEU A 103 6.09 -4.94 -5.22
CA LEU A 103 6.65 -3.75 -4.61
C LEU A 103 8.16 -3.80 -4.76
N GLY A 104 8.75 -2.75 -5.31
CA GLY A 104 10.19 -2.65 -5.52
C GLY A 104 10.77 -1.39 -4.92
N ALA A 105 11.91 -1.51 -4.24
CA ALA A 105 12.72 -0.36 -3.81
C ALA A 105 13.77 -0.03 -4.87
N ILE A 106 13.79 1.20 -5.38
CA ILE A 106 14.78 1.65 -6.36
C ILE A 106 16.17 1.69 -5.71
N ALA A 107 17.16 1.06 -6.35
CA ALA A 107 18.54 1.15 -5.92
C ALA A 107 19.07 2.60 -6.01
N GLY A 108 19.69 3.07 -4.94
CA GLY A 108 20.32 4.37 -4.77
C GLY A 108 19.43 5.42 -4.11
N ASP A 109 18.12 5.40 -4.36
CA ASP A 109 17.19 6.42 -3.84
C ASP A 109 16.19 5.89 -2.80
N GLY A 110 15.91 4.57 -2.77
CA GLY A 110 15.00 3.96 -1.80
C GLY A 110 13.50 4.18 -2.05
N ARG A 111 13.12 4.92 -3.09
CA ARG A 111 11.71 5.10 -3.45
C ARG A 111 11.07 3.75 -3.75
N VAL A 112 9.83 3.59 -3.30
CA VAL A 112 9.06 2.36 -3.48
C VAL A 112 8.07 2.53 -4.61
N MET A 113 8.08 1.57 -5.53
CA MET A 113 7.20 1.51 -6.69
C MET A 113 6.39 0.23 -6.68
N ALA A 114 5.13 0.31 -7.09
CA ALA A 114 4.33 -0.84 -7.47
C ALA A 114 4.53 -1.13 -8.96
N ILE A 115 4.96 -2.35 -9.28
CA ILE A 115 5.36 -2.82 -10.61
C ILE A 115 4.44 -3.98 -11.04
N SER A 116 3.79 -3.83 -12.18
CA SER A 116 2.99 -4.86 -12.84
C SER A 116 3.60 -5.24 -14.20
N ASP A 117 3.25 -6.43 -14.70
CA ASP A 117 3.82 -6.95 -15.94
C ASP A 117 3.41 -6.20 -17.21
N ALA A 118 2.28 -5.49 -17.17
CA ALA A 118 1.76 -4.65 -18.22
C ALA A 118 0.62 -3.79 -17.65
N PRO A 119 0.35 -2.61 -18.21
CA PRO A 119 -0.78 -1.79 -17.76
C PRO A 119 -2.10 -2.56 -17.94
N THR A 120 -3.06 -2.33 -17.06
CA THR A 120 -4.41 -2.89 -17.22
C THR A 120 -5.26 -1.94 -18.03
N THR A 121 -5.74 -2.43 -19.17
CA THR A 121 -6.59 -1.67 -20.09
C THR A 121 -7.91 -2.38 -20.32
N ASP A 122 -8.90 -1.68 -20.87
CA ASP A 122 -10.20 -2.26 -21.24
C ASP A 122 -10.10 -3.42 -22.26
N ALA A 123 -9.01 -3.50 -23.02
CA ALA A 123 -8.69 -4.63 -23.89
C ALA A 123 -8.54 -5.96 -23.12
N LYS A 124 -8.16 -5.89 -21.83
CA LYS A 124 -8.06 -7.06 -20.94
C LYS A 124 -9.40 -7.43 -20.29
N LEU A 125 -10.41 -6.57 -20.37
CA LEU A 125 -11.72 -6.80 -19.76
C LEU A 125 -12.62 -7.64 -20.68
N ARG A 126 -13.39 -8.56 -20.09
CA ARG A 126 -14.33 -9.45 -20.80
C ARG A 126 -15.77 -9.03 -20.58
N GLY A 127 -16.59 -9.15 -21.63
CA GLY A 127 -18.05 -9.00 -21.55
C GLY A 127 -18.51 -7.63 -21.05
N PHE A 128 -19.53 -7.62 -20.20
CA PHE A 128 -20.17 -6.41 -19.69
C PHE A 128 -19.22 -5.46 -18.93
N LEU A 129 -18.13 -5.98 -18.35
CA LEU A 129 -17.13 -5.16 -17.67
C LEU A 129 -16.43 -4.20 -18.65
N LYS A 130 -16.27 -4.59 -19.92
CA LYS A 130 -15.64 -3.72 -20.93
C LYS A 130 -16.48 -2.49 -21.26
N GLU A 131 -17.81 -2.60 -21.19
CA GLU A 131 -18.72 -1.48 -21.41
C GLU A 131 -18.70 -0.51 -20.22
N TYR A 132 -18.70 -1.06 -19.01
CA TYR A 132 -18.71 -0.27 -17.77
C TYR A 132 -17.37 0.45 -17.51
N TYR A 133 -16.26 -0.20 -17.86
CA TYR A 133 -14.90 0.32 -17.65
C TYR A 133 -14.22 0.71 -18.96
N ARG A 134 -14.99 1.19 -19.94
CA ARG A 134 -14.43 1.65 -21.23
C ARG A 134 -13.38 2.73 -20.99
N GLY A 135 -12.21 2.58 -21.61
CA GLY A 135 -11.11 3.53 -21.46
C GLY A 135 -10.37 3.45 -20.12
N ILE A 136 -10.59 2.40 -19.31
CA ILE A 136 -9.79 2.19 -18.11
C ILE A 136 -8.31 2.04 -18.49
N TYR A 137 -7.45 2.70 -17.72
CA TYR A 137 -6.01 2.57 -17.80
C TYR A 137 -5.43 2.57 -16.40
N ILE A 138 -4.93 1.41 -15.96
CA ILE A 138 -4.14 1.28 -14.74
C ILE A 138 -2.68 1.13 -15.17
N PRO A 139 -1.79 2.06 -14.78
CA PRO A 139 -0.38 1.99 -15.13
C PRO A 139 0.28 0.69 -14.65
N SER A 140 1.29 0.22 -15.38
CA SER A 140 2.18 -0.86 -14.92
C SER A 140 3.15 -0.39 -13.85
N VAL A 141 3.42 0.92 -13.75
CA VAL A 141 4.22 1.47 -12.66
C VAL A 141 3.43 2.54 -11.90
N GLN A 142 3.36 2.39 -10.58
CA GLN A 142 2.75 3.37 -9.68
C GLN A 142 3.70 3.73 -8.55
N PHE A 143 3.75 5.02 -8.19
CA PHE A 143 4.51 5.48 -7.04
C PHE A 143 3.79 5.11 -5.73
N ILE A 144 4.53 4.60 -4.74
CA ILE A 144 3.99 4.14 -3.46
C ILE A 144 4.53 4.94 -2.28
N SER A 145 5.84 5.22 -2.27
CA SER A 145 6.50 5.91 -1.16
C SER A 145 7.81 6.53 -1.63
N SER A 146 8.21 7.64 -1.02
CA SER A 146 9.45 8.34 -1.29
C SER A 146 10.68 7.68 -0.66
N SER A 147 10.49 6.76 0.30
CA SER A 147 11.55 5.92 0.87
C SER A 147 11.02 4.57 1.36
N VAL A 148 11.93 3.61 1.59
CA VAL A 148 11.56 2.32 2.18
C VAL A 148 11.17 2.49 3.66
N ALA A 149 11.84 3.37 4.39
CA ALA A 149 11.53 3.63 5.79
C ALA A 149 10.09 4.14 5.99
N GLN A 150 9.68 5.14 5.20
CA GLN A 150 8.31 5.65 5.24
C GLN A 150 7.30 4.60 4.78
N PHE A 151 7.64 3.80 3.77
CA PHE A 151 6.77 2.72 3.31
C PHE A 151 6.52 1.70 4.43
N ILE A 152 7.56 1.29 5.15
CA ILE A 152 7.46 0.37 6.30
C ILE A 152 6.58 0.96 7.39
N GLU A 153 6.77 2.23 7.73
CA GLU A 153 5.96 2.91 8.74
C GLU A 153 4.48 2.93 8.33
N VAL A 154 4.20 3.34 7.09
CA VAL A 154 2.84 3.36 6.55
C VAL A 154 2.24 1.95 6.54
N ALA A 155 2.99 0.92 6.14
CA ALA A 155 2.49 -0.45 6.08
C ALA A 155 2.06 -0.97 7.47
N TRP A 156 2.87 -0.73 8.51
CA TRP A 156 2.53 -1.12 9.89
C TRP A 156 1.34 -0.33 10.45
N ARG A 157 1.28 0.98 10.20
CA ARG A 157 0.14 1.81 10.63
C ARG A 157 -1.14 1.41 9.90
N TRP A 158 -1.06 1.12 8.60
CA TRP A 158 -2.18 0.62 7.82
C TRP A 158 -2.66 -0.73 8.34
N ARG A 159 -1.76 -1.67 8.64
CA ARG A 159 -2.12 -2.95 9.26
C ARG A 159 -2.89 -2.76 10.57
N ALA A 160 -2.43 -1.86 11.44
CA ALA A 160 -3.12 -1.58 12.71
C ALA A 160 -4.48 -0.88 12.49
N ALA A 161 -4.54 0.07 11.56
CA ALA A 161 -5.76 0.80 11.21
C ALA A 161 -6.81 -0.10 10.54
N SER A 162 -6.39 -1.03 9.66
CA SER A 162 -7.27 -1.94 8.93
C SER A 162 -8.00 -2.90 9.89
N ALA A 163 -7.35 -3.33 10.97
CA ALA A 163 -7.99 -4.11 12.03
C ALA A 163 -9.15 -3.34 12.69
N ILE A 164 -8.96 -2.04 12.95
CA ILE A 164 -10.01 -1.16 13.51
C ILE A 164 -11.13 -0.94 12.48
N LEU A 165 -10.77 -0.69 11.22
CA LEU A 165 -11.75 -0.53 10.14
C LEU A 165 -12.58 -1.81 9.91
N ARG A 166 -11.99 -2.99 10.10
CA ARG A 166 -12.71 -4.26 10.03
C ARG A 166 -13.87 -4.31 11.03
N GLU A 167 -13.66 -3.84 12.26
CA GLU A 167 -14.73 -3.73 13.26
C GLU A 167 -15.86 -2.80 12.82
N LEU A 168 -15.54 -1.71 12.12
CA LEU A 168 -16.56 -0.81 11.57
C LEU A 168 -17.42 -1.53 10.52
N SER A 169 -16.83 -2.33 9.62
CA SER A 169 -17.65 -3.05 8.62
C SER A 169 -18.48 -4.18 9.17
N LEU A 170 -18.14 -4.73 10.33
CA LEU A 170 -19.05 -5.66 11.02
C LEU A 170 -20.31 -4.95 11.54
N GLN A 171 -20.32 -3.61 11.55
CA GLN A 171 -21.47 -2.78 11.92
C GLN A 171 -22.23 -2.25 10.69
N GLU A 172 -21.90 -2.70 9.47
CA GLU A 172 -22.59 -2.27 8.26
C GLU A 172 -24.08 -2.58 8.36
N PRO A 173 -24.96 -1.57 8.21
CA PRO A 173 -26.40 -1.79 8.25
C PRO A 173 -26.84 -2.70 7.09
N ASP A 174 -27.76 -3.62 7.38
CA ASP A 174 -28.45 -4.37 6.33
C ASP A 174 -29.31 -3.41 5.50
N CYS A 175 -28.83 -3.11 4.29
CA CYS A 175 -29.46 -2.19 3.34
C CYS A 175 -30.85 -2.63 2.88
N THR A 176 -31.25 -3.88 3.18
CA THR A 176 -32.59 -4.39 2.88
C THR A 176 -33.58 -4.26 4.05
N ARG A 177 -33.08 -4.03 5.27
CA ARG A 177 -33.90 -4.07 6.51
C ARG A 177 -33.84 -2.81 7.35
N ARG A 178 -32.89 -1.91 7.09
CA ARG A 178 -32.66 -0.71 7.91
C ARG A 178 -33.03 0.57 7.15
N PRO A 179 -33.37 1.66 7.89
CA PRO A 179 -33.60 2.97 7.28
C PRO A 179 -32.37 3.48 6.52
N ILE A 180 -32.61 4.24 5.45
CA ILE A 180 -31.54 4.83 4.63
C ILE A 180 -30.64 5.75 5.45
N GLU A 181 -31.20 6.43 6.46
CA GLU A 181 -30.48 7.35 7.34
C GLU A 181 -29.41 6.63 8.18
N GLU A 182 -29.66 5.37 8.58
CA GLU A 182 -28.65 4.57 9.29
C GLU A 182 -27.49 4.18 8.37
N PHE A 183 -27.80 3.88 7.10
CA PHE A 183 -26.80 3.58 6.09
C PHE A 183 -25.97 4.83 5.76
N ASP A 184 -26.59 5.98 5.55
CA ASP A 184 -25.90 7.25 5.32
C ASP A 184 -25.00 7.64 6.50
N ALA A 185 -25.47 7.45 7.73
CA ALA A 185 -24.65 7.68 8.93
C ALA A 185 -23.46 6.73 9.03
N TYR A 186 -23.61 5.46 8.63
CA TYR A 186 -22.51 4.50 8.53
C TYR A 186 -21.50 4.93 7.46
N VAL A 187 -21.96 5.30 6.26
CA VAL A 187 -21.09 5.79 5.17
C VAL A 187 -20.33 7.03 5.61
N ALA A 188 -20.98 8.02 6.21
CA ALA A 188 -20.34 9.23 6.72
C ALA A 188 -19.25 8.91 7.76
N ARG A 189 -19.54 7.99 8.69
CA ARG A 189 -18.56 7.53 9.68
C ARG A 189 -17.37 6.84 9.04
N ARG A 190 -17.62 5.97 8.06
CA ARG A 190 -16.58 5.27 7.30
C ARG A 190 -15.70 6.25 6.54
N THR A 191 -16.27 7.18 5.80
CA THR A 191 -15.53 8.23 5.07
C THR A 191 -14.68 9.08 6.03
N ALA A 192 -15.18 9.41 7.22
CA ALA A 192 -14.40 10.14 8.22
C ALA A 192 -13.17 9.34 8.69
N CYS A 193 -13.32 8.03 8.90
CA CYS A 193 -12.20 7.14 9.25
C CYS A 193 -11.18 7.01 8.11
N GLU A 194 -11.63 6.84 6.86
CA GLU A 194 -10.77 6.75 5.68
C GLU A 194 -9.93 8.03 5.50
N ARG A 195 -10.55 9.21 5.65
CA ARG A 195 -9.86 10.51 5.59
C ARG A 195 -8.77 10.65 6.65
N LEU A 196 -9.00 10.18 7.88
CA LEU A 196 -7.99 10.21 8.93
C LEU A 196 -6.75 9.39 8.56
N ILE A 197 -6.96 8.23 7.96
CA ILE A 197 -5.88 7.35 7.52
C ILE A 197 -5.11 8.00 6.36
N ILE A 198 -5.82 8.50 5.35
CA ILE A 198 -5.24 9.24 4.23
C ILE A 198 -4.36 10.38 4.74
N SER A 199 -4.91 11.26 5.61
CA SER A 199 -4.14 12.38 6.17
C SER A 199 -2.93 11.92 6.98
N GLY A 200 -3.04 10.80 7.71
CA GLY A 200 -1.90 10.25 8.44
C GLY A 200 -0.81 9.67 7.52
N ILE A 201 -1.18 9.04 6.39
CA ILE A 201 -0.22 8.57 5.38
C ILE A 201 0.51 9.75 4.76
N GLU A 202 -0.22 10.79 4.36
CA GLU A 202 0.36 12.00 3.76
C GLU A 202 1.23 12.79 4.75
N ALA A 203 0.97 12.66 6.05
CA ALA A 203 1.83 13.23 7.09
C ALA A 203 3.16 12.48 7.24
N ILE A 204 3.16 11.16 7.04
CA ILE A 204 4.38 10.32 7.08
C ILE A 204 5.20 10.50 5.81
N ASP A 205 4.54 10.53 4.66
CA ASP A 205 5.14 10.75 3.36
C ASP A 205 4.41 11.87 2.59
N PRO A 206 4.88 13.12 2.69
CA PRO A 206 4.28 14.25 1.99
C PRO A 206 4.36 14.18 0.46
N ALA A 207 5.18 13.28 -0.11
CA ALA A 207 5.24 13.08 -1.55
C ALA A 207 4.09 12.18 -2.06
N VAL A 208 3.43 11.44 -1.17
CA VAL A 208 2.28 10.60 -1.50
C VAL A 208 1.02 11.46 -1.52
N ASN A 209 0.23 11.31 -2.57
CA ASN A 209 -1.17 11.75 -2.60
C ASN A 209 -2.04 10.51 -2.44
N ALA A 210 -2.46 10.22 -1.22
CA ALA A 210 -3.13 8.96 -0.89
C ALA A 210 -4.59 8.96 -1.39
N ASP A 211 -5.22 10.14 -1.50
CA ASP A 211 -6.59 10.32 -2.01
C ASP A 211 -6.66 10.40 -3.55
N ALA A 212 -5.52 10.37 -4.25
CA ALA A 212 -5.53 10.43 -5.71
C ALA A 212 -6.30 9.21 -6.28
N PRO A 213 -7.22 9.41 -7.26
CA PRO A 213 -8.08 8.35 -7.78
C PRO A 213 -7.35 7.11 -8.31
N ASP A 214 -6.09 7.26 -8.70
CA ASP A 214 -5.24 6.20 -9.23
C ASP A 214 -4.12 5.76 -8.28
N SER A 215 -4.04 6.35 -7.07
CA SER A 215 -3.14 5.91 -6.01
C SER A 215 -3.45 4.49 -5.58
N LEU A 216 -2.41 3.67 -5.39
CA LEU A 216 -2.60 2.35 -4.80
C LEU A 216 -3.14 2.47 -3.37
N TRP A 217 -2.68 3.46 -2.59
CA TRP A 217 -3.18 3.71 -1.24
C TRP A 217 -4.67 4.04 -1.23
N GLY A 218 -5.14 4.93 -2.11
CA GLY A 218 -6.56 5.24 -2.23
C GLY A 218 -7.38 3.98 -2.56
N LYS A 219 -6.91 3.16 -3.50
CA LYS A 219 -7.56 1.88 -3.81
C LYS A 219 -7.60 0.97 -2.59
N VAL A 220 -6.51 0.81 -1.88
CA VAL A 220 -6.39 -0.04 -0.69
C VAL A 220 -7.32 0.41 0.44
N ILE A 221 -7.45 1.72 0.64
CA ILE A 221 -8.23 2.30 1.72
C ILE A 221 -9.73 2.25 1.40
N HIS A 222 -10.11 2.59 0.17
CA HIS A 222 -11.52 2.65 -0.24
C HIS A 222 -12.08 1.30 -0.69
N LEU A 223 -11.30 0.51 -1.42
CA LEU A 223 -11.66 -0.81 -1.93
C LEU A 223 -11.06 -1.86 -0.99
N ARG A 224 -11.85 -2.32 -0.02
CA ARG A 224 -11.51 -3.44 0.88
C ARG A 224 -11.41 -4.76 0.11
N GLY A 225 -10.43 -4.89 -0.78
CA GLY A 225 -10.34 -6.03 -1.69
C GLY A 225 -8.94 -6.21 -2.24
N TYR A 226 -8.05 -6.73 -1.39
CA TYR A 226 -7.24 -7.89 -1.75
C TYR A 226 -7.47 -8.95 -0.67
#